data_AF-A0A9P1JRK4-F1
#
_entry.id   AF-A0A9P1JRK4-F1
#
_cell.length_a   1.000
_cell.length_b   1.000
_cell.length_c   1.000
_cell.angle_alpha   90.00
_cell.angle_beta   90.00
_cell.angle_gamma   90.00
#
_symmetry.space_group_name_H-M   'P 1'
#
loop_
_entity.id
_entity.type
_entity.pdbx_description
1 polymer ?
#
loop_
_entity_poly.entity_id
_entity_poly.type
_entity_poly.pdbx_seq_one_letter_code
_entity_poly.pdbx_strand_id
1 'polypeptide(L)'
;MADRTPNEIEEIKAIILAHQTWLTRRGGRRADLSFRDLSNLNLDRVNLNGAKLAGANLVGARLVRADLSQADLFGADMEGANLTASTLIGADLRGANLHRAILTDANLRGADFRAGSLMNGTDDKPRSDGVTRLTEAKMERSILAGANFTGCDLSGADLNDADLTGADMTAAVLVGADFWGATLDGVTFDGTTIDEATLDRNYLPASLPKNAIVKPAYKPMPSGVFLEAVAEHERWVNSQGAEGRHLDLDLVSVIGADLTGRVLAAARLRRCRLMGVRLRKASLEMADLSYTEMIGADLTEACLNGTNLRRAGLSRAVLARADARPARLSGDRPWPANFDGANLTGADLRDARMEDAVLRSAKLGGAKLDGTGVTVTVDTAPSPPPAPEERRAQKRYAHPCLIVQTDRGAHSSRNWSIGGVSFYAPDDLFEEGETIEGRLSITGRNDIMATARMVVVHKGAGKGQVSVRFHQYGDDLKQLLKTAFLEHQKLEG
;
A
#
# COMPACT_ATOMS: atom_id res chain seq x y z
N MET A 1 23.97 1.22 -8.47
CA MET A 1 24.04 1.55 -7.04
C MET A 1 25.17 2.54 -6.88
N ALA A 2 24.96 3.69 -6.26
CA ALA A 2 26.09 4.53 -5.85
C ALA A 2 26.75 3.80 -4.67
N ASP A 3 28.01 3.37 -4.84
CA ASP A 3 28.75 2.69 -3.79
C ASP A 3 29.11 3.71 -2.71
N ARG A 4 28.38 3.67 -1.60
CA ARG A 4 28.74 4.37 -0.36
C ARG A 4 30.12 3.91 0.08
N THR A 5 30.98 4.86 0.42
CA THR A 5 32.28 4.56 1.02
C THR A 5 32.09 3.97 2.42
N PRO A 6 33.02 3.12 2.89
CA PRO A 6 32.99 2.62 4.27
C PRO A 6 32.92 3.74 5.32
N ASN A 7 33.56 4.89 5.06
CA ASN A 7 33.53 6.04 5.96
C ASN A 7 32.13 6.65 6.09
N GLU A 8 31.36 6.76 5.00
CA GLU A 8 29.98 7.27 5.05
C GLU A 8 29.08 6.35 5.87
N ILE A 9 29.27 5.03 5.73
CA ILE A 9 28.52 4.04 6.52
C ILE A 9 28.84 4.18 8.01
N GLU A 10 30.12 4.32 8.38
CA GLU A 10 30.51 4.52 9.78
C GLU A 10 30.01 5.86 10.35
N GLU A 11 29.97 6.92 9.53
CA GLU A 11 29.41 8.20 9.93
C GLU A 11 27.90 8.08 10.21
N ILE A 12 27.14 7.41 9.34
CA ILE A 12 25.70 7.15 9.54
C ILE A 12 25.49 6.34 10.82
N LYS A 13 26.28 5.29 11.06
CA LYS A 13 26.21 4.49 12.30
C LYS A 13 26.48 5.35 13.52
N ALA A 14 27.49 6.22 13.49
CA ALA A 14 27.81 7.12 14.59
C ALA A 14 26.67 8.11 14.88
N ILE A 15 26.00 8.64 13.85
CA ILE A 15 24.81 9.50 14.00
C ILE A 15 23.68 8.73 14.68
N ILE A 16 23.40 7.51 14.23
CA ILE A 16 22.35 6.66 14.79
C ILE A 16 22.65 6.31 16.26
N LEU A 17 23.88 5.93 16.59
CA LEU A 17 24.27 5.59 17.96
C LEU A 17 24.17 6.80 18.90
N ALA A 18 24.58 7.97 18.43
CA ALA A 18 24.43 9.21 19.19
C ALA A 18 22.94 9.56 19.42
N HIS A 19 22.07 9.25 18.47
CA HIS A 19 20.63 9.43 18.61
C HIS A 19 19.98 8.44 19.57
N GLN A 20 20.38 7.17 19.53
CA GLN A 20 19.94 6.19 20.53
C GLN A 20 20.33 6.61 21.95
N THR A 21 21.54 7.15 22.13
CA THR A 21 21.96 7.72 23.41
C THR A 21 21.07 8.92 23.80
N TRP A 22 20.76 9.79 22.84
CA TRP A 22 19.89 10.96 23.04
C TRP A 22 18.48 10.58 23.51
N LEU A 23 17.90 9.51 22.96
CA LEU A 23 16.58 9.01 23.38
C LEU A 23 16.56 8.56 24.85
N THR A 24 17.69 8.10 25.39
CA THR A 24 17.80 7.72 26.82
C THR A 24 17.95 8.90 27.77
N ARG A 25 18.08 10.14 27.25
CA ARG A 25 18.39 11.37 28.02
C ARG A 25 19.72 11.30 28.80
N ARG A 26 20.68 10.48 28.34
CA ARG A 26 22.01 10.29 28.96
C ARG A 26 23.16 10.93 28.17
N GLY A 27 22.86 11.92 27.31
CA GLY A 27 23.81 12.52 26.37
C GLY A 27 23.49 12.16 24.92
N GLY A 28 24.40 12.46 23.99
CA GLY A 28 24.18 12.25 22.55
C GLY A 28 23.44 13.41 21.86
N ARG A 29 23.05 13.22 20.59
CA ARG A 29 22.35 14.22 19.78
C ARG A 29 21.24 13.60 18.95
N ARG A 30 20.13 14.33 18.75
CA ARG A 30 19.07 13.96 17.80
C ARG A 30 19.70 13.70 16.42
N ALA A 31 19.33 12.59 15.77
CA ALA A 31 19.87 12.25 14.46
C ALA A 31 19.47 13.33 13.44
N ASP A 32 20.47 13.81 12.70
CA ASP A 32 20.26 14.60 11.49
C ASP A 32 20.83 13.82 10.31
N LEU A 33 19.92 13.21 9.58
CA LEU A 33 20.16 12.41 8.38
C LEU A 33 19.54 13.11 7.14
N SER A 34 19.18 14.39 7.26
CA SER A 34 18.58 15.15 6.18
C SER A 34 19.49 15.13 4.95
N PHE A 35 18.90 14.89 3.77
CA PHE A 35 19.60 14.80 2.48
C PHE A 35 20.70 13.73 2.36
N ARG A 36 20.82 12.81 3.32
CA ARG A 36 21.81 11.73 3.23
C ARG A 36 21.32 10.58 2.36
N ASP A 37 22.27 9.87 1.75
CA ASP A 37 22.00 8.59 1.09
C ASP A 37 22.04 7.43 2.11
N LEU A 38 20.87 6.85 2.32
CA LEU A 38 20.57 5.68 3.14
C LEU A 38 20.03 4.52 2.29
N SER A 39 20.05 4.63 0.96
CA SER A 39 19.42 3.65 0.06
C SER A 39 19.98 2.25 0.26
N ASN A 40 19.15 1.22 0.19
CA ASN A 40 19.53 -0.18 0.35
C ASN A 40 20.23 -0.54 1.69
N LEU A 41 20.31 0.37 2.66
CA LEU A 41 20.88 0.05 3.98
C LEU A 41 19.94 -0.84 4.78
N ASN A 42 20.55 -1.67 5.64
CA ASN A 42 19.81 -2.37 6.68
C ASN A 42 19.74 -1.50 7.95
N LEU A 43 18.55 -0.97 8.20
CA LEU A 43 18.16 -0.15 9.35
C LEU A 43 17.04 -0.84 10.15
N ASP A 44 16.94 -2.17 10.06
CA ASP A 44 15.93 -2.95 10.79
C ASP A 44 16.03 -2.68 12.29
N ARG A 45 14.87 -2.46 12.93
CA ARG A 45 14.74 -2.20 14.39
C ARG A 45 15.49 -0.96 14.91
N VAL A 46 15.96 -0.08 14.04
CA VAL A 46 16.55 1.19 14.48
C VAL A 46 15.49 2.03 15.18
N ASN A 47 15.86 2.71 16.28
CA ASN A 47 15.04 3.77 16.86
C ASN A 47 15.53 5.12 16.35
N LEU A 48 14.73 5.72 15.48
CA LEU A 48 14.87 7.05 14.87
C LEU A 48 13.69 7.94 15.27
N ASN A 49 13.13 7.74 16.48
CA ASN A 49 12.02 8.52 17.00
C ASN A 49 12.39 10.01 17.03
N GLY A 50 11.60 10.81 16.32
CA GLY A 50 11.86 12.21 16.15
C GLY A 50 13.08 12.52 15.30
N ALA A 51 13.77 11.61 14.63
CA ALA A 51 14.94 11.97 13.82
C ALA A 51 14.61 12.96 12.68
N LYS A 52 15.60 13.72 12.21
CA LYS A 52 15.47 14.53 10.99
C LYS A 52 15.98 13.72 9.80
N LEU A 53 15.11 13.49 8.82
CA LEU A 53 15.36 12.74 7.59
C LEU A 53 14.80 13.49 6.36
N ALA A 54 14.58 14.80 6.46
CA ALA A 54 14.04 15.60 5.37
C ALA A 54 14.92 15.45 4.11
N GLY A 55 14.31 15.08 2.99
CA GLY A 55 14.99 14.83 1.72
C GLY A 55 16.00 13.68 1.73
N ALA A 56 16.02 12.82 2.74
CA ALA A 56 16.90 11.65 2.76
C ALA A 56 16.54 10.67 1.64
N ASN A 57 17.55 10.02 1.06
CA ASN A 57 17.35 8.93 0.11
C ASN A 57 17.35 7.59 0.85
N LEU A 58 16.19 6.97 0.97
CA LEU A 58 15.92 5.68 1.60
C LEU A 58 15.47 4.62 0.58
N VAL A 59 15.73 4.83 -0.72
CA VAL A 59 15.32 3.92 -1.79
C VAL A 59 15.80 2.49 -1.50
N GLY A 60 14.87 1.54 -1.45
CA GLY A 60 15.15 0.13 -1.15
C GLY A 60 15.73 -0.16 0.24
N ALA A 61 15.77 0.82 1.16
CA ALA A 61 16.26 0.61 2.52
C ALA A 61 15.37 -0.39 3.28
N ARG A 62 15.97 -1.17 4.18
CA ARG A 62 15.23 -2.06 5.08
C ARG A 62 15.08 -1.39 6.44
N LEU A 63 13.84 -1.17 6.86
CA LEU A 63 13.41 -0.50 8.08
C LEU A 63 12.40 -1.39 8.83
N VAL A 64 12.53 -2.71 8.73
CA VAL A 64 11.59 -3.65 9.33
C VAL A 64 11.60 -3.47 10.83
N ARG A 65 10.42 -3.20 11.41
CA ARG A 65 10.25 -2.90 12.85
C ARG A 65 11.06 -1.69 13.36
N ALA A 66 11.47 -0.77 12.49
CA ALA A 66 12.06 0.49 12.92
C ALA A 66 11.02 1.39 13.63
N ASP A 67 11.47 2.26 14.54
CA ASP A 67 10.66 3.33 15.12
C ASP A 67 11.07 4.67 14.49
N LEU A 68 10.20 5.22 13.67
CA LEU A 68 10.27 6.52 12.99
C LEU A 68 9.15 7.45 13.50
N SER A 69 8.58 7.19 14.68
CA SER A 69 7.51 8.03 15.21
C SER A 69 7.99 9.47 15.35
N GLN A 70 7.17 10.45 14.94
CA GLN A 70 7.51 11.88 14.96
C GLN A 70 8.75 12.26 14.13
N ALA A 71 9.28 11.36 13.29
CA ALA A 71 10.38 11.68 12.40
C ALA A 71 9.93 12.69 11.34
N ASP A 72 10.85 13.57 10.96
CA ASP A 72 10.70 14.48 9.82
C ASP A 72 11.22 13.78 8.57
N LEU A 73 10.32 13.21 7.76
CA LEU A 73 10.58 12.55 6.49
C LEU A 73 10.10 13.42 5.31
N PHE A 74 10.01 14.73 5.52
CA PHE A 74 9.53 15.68 4.51
C PHE A 74 10.35 15.54 3.22
N GLY A 75 9.70 15.21 2.11
CA GLY A 75 10.33 15.02 0.80
C GLY A 75 11.35 13.89 0.72
N ALA A 76 11.36 12.94 1.66
CA ALA A 76 12.26 11.79 1.61
C ALA A 76 11.90 10.84 0.44
N ASP A 77 12.91 10.25 -0.18
CA ASP A 77 12.71 9.25 -1.23
C ASP A 77 12.79 7.85 -0.63
N MET A 78 11.66 7.18 -0.50
CA MET A 78 11.49 5.87 0.13
C MET A 78 10.99 4.83 -0.88
N GLU A 79 11.25 5.02 -2.18
CA GLU A 79 10.81 4.09 -3.22
C GLU A 79 11.28 2.67 -2.91
N GLY A 80 10.35 1.71 -2.88
CA GLY A 80 10.64 0.31 -2.62
C GLY A 80 11.22 0.00 -1.22
N ALA A 81 11.25 0.97 -0.28
CA ALA A 81 11.73 0.73 1.07
C ALA A 81 10.84 -0.29 1.80
N ASN A 82 11.44 -1.14 2.64
CA ASN A 82 10.73 -2.13 3.43
C ASN A 82 10.54 -1.64 4.87
N LEU A 83 9.33 -1.20 5.18
CA LEU A 83 8.86 -0.67 6.47
C LEU A 83 7.92 -1.65 7.18
N THR A 84 7.96 -2.95 6.87
CA THR A 84 7.07 -3.94 7.48
C THR A 84 7.11 -3.87 9.01
N ALA A 85 5.94 -3.78 9.64
CA ALA A 85 5.76 -3.70 11.09
C ALA A 85 6.55 -2.56 11.78
N SER A 86 6.90 -1.50 11.05
CA SER A 86 7.53 -0.29 11.60
C SER A 86 6.51 0.66 12.24
N THR A 87 6.99 1.60 13.05
CA THR A 87 6.14 2.62 13.69
C THR A 87 6.49 4.00 13.14
N LEU A 88 5.52 4.70 12.55
CA LEU A 88 5.62 6.05 11.98
C LEU A 88 4.55 6.98 12.58
N ILE A 89 4.20 6.80 13.86
CA ILE A 89 3.11 7.55 14.50
C ILE A 89 3.42 9.06 14.44
N GLY A 90 2.55 9.81 13.77
CA GLY A 90 2.66 11.25 13.54
C GLY A 90 3.97 11.67 12.87
N ALA A 91 4.57 10.82 12.05
CA ALA A 91 5.67 11.23 11.18
C ALA A 91 5.20 12.23 10.12
N ASP A 92 6.08 13.14 9.73
CA ASP A 92 5.86 14.08 8.63
C ASP A 92 6.38 13.47 7.34
N LEU A 93 5.48 13.02 6.47
CA LEU A 93 5.76 12.36 5.19
C LEU A 93 5.34 13.25 4.01
N ARG A 94 5.16 14.56 4.24
CA ARG A 94 4.73 15.47 3.19
C ARG A 94 5.75 15.53 2.06
N GLY A 95 5.30 15.35 0.83
CA GLY A 95 6.15 15.30 -0.36
C GLY A 95 6.99 14.03 -0.50
N ALA A 96 6.87 13.04 0.39
CA ALA A 96 7.68 11.82 0.32
C ALA A 96 7.30 10.94 -0.87
N ASN A 97 8.27 10.21 -1.40
CA ASN A 97 8.05 9.18 -2.40
C ASN A 97 8.05 7.79 -1.76
N LEU A 98 6.89 7.18 -1.60
CA LEU A 98 6.68 5.83 -1.09
C LEU A 98 6.24 4.87 -2.21
N HIS A 99 6.53 5.20 -3.47
CA HIS A 99 6.21 4.32 -4.60
C HIS A 99 6.72 2.90 -4.31
N ARG A 100 5.82 1.91 -4.35
CA ARG A 100 6.12 0.48 -4.10
C ARG A 100 6.76 0.16 -2.75
N ALA A 101 6.71 1.07 -1.77
CA ALA A 101 7.19 0.79 -0.42
C ALA A 101 6.34 -0.32 0.24
N ILE A 102 6.95 -1.10 1.14
CA ILE A 102 6.28 -2.17 1.88
C ILE A 102 6.00 -1.69 3.30
N LEU A 103 4.76 -1.33 3.57
CA LEU A 103 4.23 -0.82 4.84
C LEU A 103 3.25 -1.82 5.50
N THR A 104 3.29 -3.09 5.10
CA THR A 104 2.45 -4.15 5.67
C THR A 104 2.61 -4.19 7.20
N ASP A 105 1.49 -4.23 7.93
CA ASP A 105 1.43 -4.21 9.40
C ASP A 105 2.10 -2.98 10.07
N ALA A 106 2.44 -1.92 9.31
CA ALA A 106 3.05 -0.72 9.87
C ALA A 106 2.02 0.18 10.58
N ASN A 107 2.47 0.93 11.58
CA ASN A 107 1.63 1.87 12.33
C ASN A 107 1.95 3.32 11.97
N LEU A 108 1.09 3.94 11.15
CA LEU A 108 1.19 5.32 10.67
C LEU A 108 0.08 6.21 11.24
N ARG A 109 -0.41 5.91 12.46
CA ARG A 109 -1.47 6.69 13.09
C ARG A 109 -1.11 8.18 13.11
N GLY A 110 -1.99 9.01 12.56
CA GLY A 110 -1.82 10.46 12.52
C GLY A 110 -0.65 10.97 11.68
N ALA A 111 -0.05 10.13 10.81
CA ALA A 111 1.00 10.58 9.90
C ALA A 111 0.46 11.60 8.88
N ASP A 112 1.30 12.57 8.50
CA ASP A 112 0.94 13.63 7.57
C ASP A 112 1.57 13.36 6.20
N PHE A 113 0.73 13.01 5.21
CA PHE A 113 1.16 12.75 3.84
C PHE A 113 0.81 13.90 2.90
N ARG A 114 0.29 15.05 3.38
CA ARG A 114 -0.12 16.14 2.48
C ARG A 114 0.98 16.53 1.49
N ALA A 115 0.57 17.13 0.38
CA ALA A 115 1.56 17.68 -0.54
C ALA A 115 2.54 18.63 0.18
N GLY A 116 3.82 18.51 -0.16
CA GLY A 116 4.90 19.29 0.42
C GLY A 116 6.06 19.34 -0.56
N SER A 117 6.59 20.52 -0.85
CA SER A 117 7.65 20.69 -1.82
C SER A 117 8.92 21.21 -1.16
N LEU A 118 10.05 20.52 -1.40
CA LEU A 118 11.38 20.98 -1.03
C LEU A 118 11.89 21.96 -2.10
N MET A 119 12.05 23.23 -1.74
CA MET A 119 12.66 24.24 -2.61
C MET A 119 14.18 24.08 -2.61
N ASN A 120 14.80 24.17 -3.78
CA ASN A 120 16.26 24.35 -3.86
C ASN A 120 16.57 25.81 -3.52
N GLY A 121 17.54 26.06 -2.64
CA GLY A 121 17.94 27.43 -2.28
C GLY A 121 18.56 28.25 -3.41
N THR A 122 18.76 27.65 -4.59
CA THR A 122 19.42 28.25 -5.76
C THR A 122 18.62 28.15 -7.05
N ASP A 123 17.51 27.41 -7.09
CA ASP A 123 16.69 27.21 -8.29
C ASP A 123 15.22 27.58 -8.01
N ASP A 124 14.59 28.30 -8.94
CA ASP A 124 13.14 28.59 -8.94
C ASP A 124 12.26 27.34 -9.18
N LYS A 125 12.87 26.13 -9.27
CA LYS A 125 12.15 24.87 -9.51
C LYS A 125 12.30 23.95 -8.29
N PRO A 126 11.18 23.39 -7.78
CA PRO A 126 11.23 22.48 -6.66
C PRO A 126 11.89 21.14 -7.01
N ARG A 127 12.43 20.45 -6.00
CA ARG A 127 13.05 19.11 -6.16
C ARG A 127 12.05 18.01 -6.56
N SER A 128 10.78 18.21 -6.24
CA SER A 128 9.66 17.35 -6.65
C SER A 128 8.45 18.21 -6.96
N ASP A 129 7.45 17.65 -7.66
CA ASP A 129 6.16 18.30 -7.88
C ASP A 129 5.33 18.48 -6.60
N GLY A 130 5.89 18.11 -5.44
CA GLY A 130 5.30 18.26 -4.13
C GLY A 130 4.23 17.24 -3.81
N VAL A 131 3.85 16.37 -4.75
CA VAL A 131 2.86 15.32 -4.53
C VAL A 131 3.50 14.17 -3.76
N THR A 132 2.91 13.81 -2.62
CA THR A 132 3.27 12.60 -1.90
C THR A 132 2.74 11.39 -2.64
N ARG A 133 3.65 10.49 -3.02
CA ARG A 133 3.32 9.30 -3.82
C ARG A 133 3.32 8.06 -2.95
N LEU A 134 2.20 7.35 -2.88
CA LEU A 134 2.06 6.01 -2.33
C LEU A 134 1.61 5.01 -3.39
N THR A 135 1.83 5.33 -4.66
CA THR A 135 1.46 4.48 -5.79
C THR A 135 2.05 3.08 -5.61
N GLU A 136 1.18 2.07 -5.68
CA GLU A 136 1.54 0.66 -5.48
C GLU A 136 2.20 0.31 -4.14
N ALA A 137 2.11 1.18 -3.14
CA ALA A 137 2.59 0.85 -1.81
C ALA A 137 1.77 -0.30 -1.22
N LYS A 138 2.45 -1.24 -0.54
CA LYS A 138 1.79 -2.34 0.18
C LYS A 138 1.52 -1.91 1.61
N MET A 139 0.30 -1.54 1.92
CA MET A 139 -0.17 -1.07 3.23
C MET A 139 -1.21 -2.02 3.84
N GLU A 140 -1.22 -3.28 3.41
CA GLU A 140 -2.11 -4.32 3.94
C GLU A 140 -1.98 -4.39 5.47
N ARG A 141 -3.13 -4.46 6.17
CA ARG A 141 -3.19 -4.55 7.65
C ARG A 141 -2.52 -3.40 8.41
N SER A 142 -2.14 -2.31 7.73
CA SER A 142 -1.53 -1.14 8.39
C SER A 142 -2.54 -0.34 9.22
N ILE A 143 -2.03 0.38 10.22
CA ILE A 143 -2.81 1.31 11.04
C ILE A 143 -2.59 2.72 10.51
N LEU A 144 -3.59 3.28 9.84
CA LEU A 144 -3.58 4.60 9.20
C LEU A 144 -4.58 5.57 9.87
N ALA A 145 -5.06 5.23 11.07
CA ALA A 145 -6.10 6.00 11.73
C ALA A 145 -5.68 7.47 11.94
N GLY A 146 -6.53 8.40 11.49
CA GLY A 146 -6.28 9.84 11.52
C GLY A 146 -5.13 10.34 10.63
N ALA A 147 -4.58 9.49 9.74
CA ALA A 147 -3.57 9.95 8.79
C ALA A 147 -4.16 10.92 7.76
N ASN A 148 -3.36 11.88 7.32
CA ASN A 148 -3.78 12.88 6.34
C ASN A 148 -3.19 12.56 4.96
N PHE A 149 -4.04 12.11 4.04
CA PHE A 149 -3.73 11.81 2.65
C PHE A 149 -4.19 12.89 1.66
N THR A 150 -4.39 14.13 2.12
CA THR A 150 -4.96 15.17 1.25
C THR A 150 -4.08 15.40 0.02
N GLY A 151 -4.65 15.20 -1.17
CA GLY A 151 -3.96 15.37 -2.45
C GLY A 151 -2.89 14.32 -2.77
N CYS A 152 -2.82 13.21 -2.02
CA CYS A 152 -1.84 12.15 -2.26
C CYS A 152 -2.22 11.28 -3.45
N ASP A 153 -1.21 10.68 -4.07
CA ASP A 153 -1.43 9.63 -5.08
C ASP A 153 -1.25 8.24 -4.46
N LEU A 154 -2.36 7.56 -4.17
CA LEU A 154 -2.43 6.18 -3.66
C LEU A 154 -2.81 5.18 -4.75
N SER A 155 -2.64 5.54 -6.01
CA SER A 155 -3.13 4.72 -7.09
C SER A 155 -2.43 3.36 -7.16
N GLY A 156 -3.22 2.30 -7.27
CA GLY A 156 -2.74 0.91 -7.24
C GLY A 156 -2.22 0.45 -5.87
N ALA A 157 -2.30 1.28 -4.82
CA ALA A 157 -1.89 0.90 -3.49
C ALA A 157 -2.74 -0.25 -2.92
N ASP A 158 -2.13 -1.09 -2.09
CA ASP A 158 -2.81 -2.18 -1.40
C ASP A 158 -3.05 -1.79 0.06
N LEU A 159 -4.25 -1.31 0.37
CA LEU A 159 -4.78 -0.97 1.69
C LEU A 159 -5.73 -2.06 2.20
N ASN A 160 -5.62 -3.30 1.71
CA ASN A 160 -6.49 -4.38 2.16
C ASN A 160 -6.44 -4.51 3.67
N ASP A 161 -7.65 -4.52 4.24
CA ASP A 161 -7.86 -4.63 5.66
C ASP A 161 -7.18 -3.54 6.54
N ALA A 162 -6.71 -2.43 5.96
CA ALA A 162 -6.10 -1.34 6.73
C ALA A 162 -7.12 -0.64 7.65
N ASP A 163 -6.64 -0.10 8.77
CA ASP A 163 -7.44 0.78 9.63
C ASP A 163 -7.29 2.23 9.17
N LEU A 164 -8.26 2.74 8.41
CA LEU A 164 -8.31 4.11 7.93
C LEU A 164 -9.23 4.99 8.80
N THR A 165 -9.60 4.58 10.02
CA THR A 165 -10.55 5.33 10.86
C THR A 165 -10.16 6.80 10.99
N GLY A 166 -11.05 7.71 10.58
CA GLY A 166 -10.82 9.15 10.65
C GLY A 166 -9.73 9.70 9.72
N ALA A 167 -9.22 8.90 8.78
CA ALA A 167 -8.24 9.37 7.80
C ALA A 167 -8.87 10.40 6.83
N ASP A 168 -8.06 11.35 6.39
CA ASP A 168 -8.48 12.36 5.41
C ASP A 168 -7.96 11.98 4.02
N MET A 169 -8.86 11.61 3.11
CA MET A 169 -8.54 11.31 1.71
C MET A 169 -8.99 12.42 0.74
N THR A 170 -9.23 13.63 1.24
CA THR A 170 -9.65 14.76 0.42
C THR A 170 -8.72 14.95 -0.78
N ALA A 171 -9.27 15.00 -1.99
CA ALA A 171 -8.52 15.11 -3.25
C ALA A 171 -7.43 14.04 -3.49
N ALA A 172 -7.43 12.94 -2.72
CA ALA A 172 -6.52 11.83 -2.97
C ALA A 172 -6.88 11.07 -4.26
N VAL A 173 -5.91 10.37 -4.85
CA VAL A 173 -6.12 9.52 -6.02
C VAL A 173 -6.03 8.06 -5.62
N LEU A 174 -7.11 7.29 -5.80
CA LEU A 174 -7.21 5.87 -5.43
C LEU A 174 -7.44 4.98 -6.66
N VAL A 175 -7.03 5.41 -7.86
CA VAL A 175 -7.25 4.63 -9.09
C VAL A 175 -6.58 3.28 -8.97
N GLY A 176 -7.33 2.20 -9.16
CA GLY A 176 -6.84 0.83 -9.00
C GLY A 176 -6.50 0.42 -7.55
N ALA A 177 -6.62 1.29 -6.55
CA ALA A 177 -6.27 0.97 -5.17
C ALA A 177 -7.15 -0.15 -4.59
N ASP A 178 -6.59 -1.00 -3.72
CA ASP A 178 -7.32 -2.01 -2.96
C ASP A 178 -7.55 -1.55 -1.55
N PHE A 179 -8.79 -1.54 -1.11
CA PHE A 179 -9.13 -1.26 0.28
C PHE A 179 -10.28 -2.19 0.70
N TRP A 180 -10.26 -3.43 0.17
CA TRP A 180 -11.23 -4.44 0.55
C TRP A 180 -11.12 -4.69 2.04
N GLY A 181 -12.27 -4.64 2.72
CA GLY A 181 -12.36 -4.86 4.14
C GLY A 181 -11.62 -3.85 5.03
N ALA A 182 -11.09 -2.76 4.47
CA ALA A 182 -10.53 -1.67 5.26
C ALA A 182 -11.60 -1.03 6.15
N THR A 183 -11.19 -0.48 7.30
CA THR A 183 -12.09 0.26 8.19
C THR A 183 -12.16 1.71 7.74
N LEU A 184 -13.31 2.14 7.21
CA LEU A 184 -13.51 3.48 6.66
C LEU A 184 -14.31 4.42 7.59
N ASP A 185 -14.39 4.09 8.88
CA ASP A 185 -15.22 4.81 9.85
C ASP A 185 -14.77 6.28 9.98
N GLY A 186 -15.55 7.21 9.44
CA GLY A 186 -15.23 8.65 9.51
C GLY A 186 -14.12 9.09 8.56
N VAL A 187 -13.83 8.30 7.52
CA VAL A 187 -12.94 8.73 6.43
C VAL A 187 -13.61 9.86 5.66
N THR A 188 -12.84 10.91 5.36
CA THR A 188 -13.27 11.99 4.47
C THR A 188 -12.83 11.66 3.05
N PHE A 189 -13.76 11.73 2.09
CA PHE A 189 -13.50 11.40 0.69
C PHE A 189 -13.70 12.61 -0.24
N ASP A 190 -13.71 13.86 0.25
CA ASP A 190 -14.12 15.00 -0.57
C ASP A 190 -13.20 15.22 -1.80
N GLY A 191 -13.74 15.14 -3.01
CA GLY A 191 -12.97 15.23 -4.25
C GLY A 191 -11.98 14.08 -4.48
N THR A 192 -12.09 12.97 -3.75
CA THR A 192 -11.24 11.78 -3.96
C THR A 192 -11.51 11.20 -5.35
N THR A 193 -10.44 10.94 -6.09
CA THR A 193 -10.51 10.37 -7.43
C THR A 193 -10.51 8.84 -7.36
N ILE A 194 -11.58 8.20 -7.85
CA ILE A 194 -11.71 6.74 -7.88
C ILE A 194 -12.27 6.30 -9.24
N ASP A 195 -11.70 5.28 -9.86
CA ASP A 195 -12.22 4.66 -11.08
C ASP A 195 -13.37 3.68 -10.79
N GLU A 196 -14.25 3.47 -11.76
CA GLU A 196 -15.43 2.62 -11.63
C GLU A 196 -15.06 1.19 -11.24
N ALA A 197 -13.99 0.64 -11.82
CA ALA A 197 -13.50 -0.69 -11.48
C ALA A 197 -13.06 -0.81 -10.02
N THR A 198 -12.57 0.28 -9.40
CA THR A 198 -12.22 0.34 -7.98
C THR A 198 -13.44 0.53 -7.08
N LEU A 199 -14.46 1.27 -7.54
CA LEU A 199 -15.72 1.41 -6.81
C LEU A 199 -16.50 0.10 -6.74
N ASP A 200 -16.60 -0.62 -7.85
CA ASP A 200 -17.36 -1.88 -7.94
C ASP A 200 -16.88 -2.96 -6.96
N ARG A 201 -15.60 -2.92 -6.61
CA ARG A 201 -14.93 -3.94 -5.81
C ARG A 201 -14.76 -3.54 -4.36
N ASN A 202 -14.70 -2.25 -4.04
CA ASN A 202 -14.49 -1.81 -2.68
C ASN A 202 -15.79 -1.31 -2.07
N TYR A 203 -16.02 -1.65 -0.81
CA TYR A 203 -17.17 -1.13 -0.10
C TYR A 203 -16.89 0.30 0.38
N LEU A 204 -17.69 1.24 -0.08
CA LEU A 204 -17.71 2.60 0.45
C LEU A 204 -18.90 2.79 1.40
N PRO A 205 -18.82 3.73 2.36
CA PRO A 205 -19.96 4.09 3.20
C PRO A 205 -21.16 4.47 2.32
N ALA A 206 -22.35 3.98 2.66
CA ALA A 206 -23.56 4.18 1.85
C ALA A 206 -23.98 5.66 1.70
N SER A 207 -23.50 6.54 2.57
CA SER A 207 -23.87 7.97 2.63
C SER A 207 -22.68 8.89 2.31
N LEU A 208 -22.15 8.82 1.09
CA LEU A 208 -21.15 9.77 0.64
C LEU A 208 -21.80 11.04 0.05
N PRO A 209 -21.25 12.24 0.32
CA PRO A 209 -21.64 13.46 -0.38
C PRO A 209 -21.52 13.32 -1.90
N LYS A 210 -22.34 14.07 -2.65
CA LYS A 210 -22.41 14.01 -4.12
C LYS A 210 -21.07 14.29 -4.83
N ASN A 211 -20.16 15.01 -4.17
CA ASN A 211 -18.83 15.37 -4.69
C ASN A 211 -17.68 14.69 -3.95
N ALA A 212 -17.98 13.69 -3.10
CA ALA A 212 -16.93 12.89 -2.50
C ALA A 212 -16.08 12.27 -3.62
N ILE A 213 -16.71 11.52 -4.52
CA ILE A 213 -15.94 10.79 -5.52
C ILE A 213 -16.01 11.46 -6.88
N VAL A 214 -14.85 11.63 -7.50
CA VAL A 214 -14.70 12.13 -8.88
C VAL A 214 -13.99 11.11 -9.76
N LYS A 215 -14.16 11.25 -11.09
CA LYS A 215 -13.57 10.34 -12.07
C LYS A 215 -12.08 10.65 -12.32
N PRO A 216 -11.28 9.65 -12.71
CA PRO A 216 -9.86 9.86 -13.03
C PRO A 216 -9.63 10.79 -14.21
N ALA A 217 -8.61 11.64 -14.08
CA ALA A 217 -8.10 12.48 -15.14
C ALA A 217 -6.90 11.82 -15.84
N TYR A 218 -7.17 10.99 -16.85
CA TYR A 218 -6.11 10.37 -17.65
C TYR A 218 -5.39 11.41 -18.51
N LYS A 219 -4.06 11.36 -18.56
CA LYS A 219 -3.26 12.19 -19.45
C LYS A 219 -3.37 11.65 -20.88
N PRO A 220 -3.98 12.38 -21.84
CA PRO A 220 -4.03 11.92 -23.23
C PRO A 220 -2.62 11.91 -23.82
N MET A 221 -2.24 10.82 -24.48
CA MET A 221 -1.00 10.71 -25.24
C MET A 221 -1.34 10.44 -26.72
N PRO A 222 -0.91 11.31 -27.64
CA PRO A 222 -1.07 11.07 -29.07
C PRO A 222 -0.40 9.76 -29.50
N SER A 223 -1.06 8.99 -30.38
CA SER A 223 -0.57 7.67 -30.79
C SER A 223 0.83 7.70 -31.42
N GLY A 224 1.20 8.78 -32.13
CA GLY A 224 2.56 8.93 -32.68
C GLY A 224 3.64 8.99 -31.58
N VAL A 225 3.41 9.82 -30.55
CA VAL A 225 4.32 9.94 -29.39
C VAL A 225 4.40 8.62 -28.63
N PHE A 226 3.28 7.91 -28.50
CA PHE A 226 3.27 6.60 -27.88
C PHE A 226 4.08 5.57 -28.68
N LEU A 227 3.95 5.54 -30.01
CA LEU A 227 4.72 4.65 -30.87
C LEU A 227 6.22 4.95 -30.86
N GLU A 228 6.62 6.21 -30.75
CA GLU A 228 8.01 6.59 -30.52
C GLU A 228 8.52 6.06 -29.17
N ALA A 229 7.73 6.20 -28.10
CA ALA A 229 8.10 5.65 -26.79
C ALA A 229 8.22 4.11 -26.82
N VAL A 230 7.35 3.42 -27.58
CA VAL A 230 7.47 1.98 -27.81
C VAL A 230 8.75 1.65 -28.57
N ALA A 231 9.11 2.41 -29.61
CA ALA A 231 10.35 2.19 -30.35
C ALA A 231 11.60 2.38 -29.46
N GLU A 232 11.61 3.37 -28.57
CA GLU A 232 12.67 3.53 -27.56
C GLU A 232 12.76 2.33 -26.61
N HIS A 233 11.63 1.75 -26.25
CA HIS A 233 11.58 0.56 -25.39
C HIS A 233 12.05 -0.70 -26.10
N GLU A 234 11.74 -0.86 -27.38
CA GLU A 234 12.26 -1.97 -28.18
C GLU A 234 13.80 -1.92 -28.25
N ARG A 235 14.38 -0.72 -28.40
CA ARG A 235 15.85 -0.54 -28.31
C ARG A 235 16.38 -0.92 -26.93
N TRP A 236 15.65 -0.59 -25.87
CA TRP A 236 15.97 -0.98 -24.50
C TRP A 236 15.94 -2.49 -24.28
N VAL A 237 14.91 -3.18 -24.78
CA VAL A 237 14.84 -4.65 -24.67
C VAL A 237 15.98 -5.30 -25.45
N ASN A 238 16.19 -4.88 -26.71
CA ASN A 238 17.19 -5.49 -27.60
C ASN A 238 18.63 -5.29 -27.12
N SER A 239 18.88 -4.20 -26.39
CA SER A 239 20.20 -3.88 -25.81
C SER A 239 20.38 -4.40 -24.38
N GLN A 240 19.43 -5.17 -23.84
CA GLN A 240 19.43 -5.63 -22.44
C GLN A 240 19.52 -4.46 -21.45
N GLY A 241 18.89 -3.34 -21.80
CA GLY A 241 18.80 -2.13 -20.99
C GLY A 241 19.93 -1.13 -21.16
N ALA A 242 20.87 -1.34 -22.08
CA ALA A 242 21.99 -0.43 -22.31
C ALA A 242 21.63 0.82 -23.12
N GLU A 243 20.65 0.73 -24.03
CA GLU A 243 20.24 1.81 -24.93
C GLU A 243 18.72 2.04 -24.88
N GLY A 244 18.24 3.18 -25.39
CA GLY A 244 16.82 3.48 -25.43
C GLY A 244 16.23 3.78 -24.05
N ARG A 245 14.92 3.60 -23.91
CA ARG A 245 14.19 3.92 -22.67
C ARG A 245 13.11 2.89 -22.39
N HIS A 246 13.11 2.36 -21.18
CA HIS A 246 12.05 1.47 -20.70
C HIS A 246 10.67 2.16 -20.79
N LEU A 247 9.67 1.46 -21.33
CA LEU A 247 8.31 1.98 -21.41
C LEU A 247 7.65 1.86 -20.04
N ASP A 248 7.62 2.99 -19.32
CA ASP A 248 6.96 3.12 -18.02
C ASP A 248 5.92 4.23 -18.11
N LEU A 249 4.65 3.86 -18.27
CA LEU A 249 3.51 4.75 -18.37
C LEU A 249 2.49 4.43 -17.27
N ASP A 250 1.92 5.49 -16.72
CA ASP A 250 0.92 5.43 -15.68
C ASP A 250 -0.14 6.53 -15.87
N LEU A 251 -1.42 6.20 -15.66
CA LEU A 251 -2.56 7.09 -15.88
C LEU A 251 -2.57 7.78 -17.26
N VAL A 252 -2.00 7.13 -18.27
CA VAL A 252 -1.99 7.63 -19.65
C VAL A 252 -3.17 7.04 -20.41
N SER A 253 -3.80 7.85 -21.26
CA SER A 253 -4.79 7.37 -22.22
C SER A 253 -4.22 7.41 -23.64
N VAL A 254 -4.23 6.24 -24.29
CA VAL A 254 -3.95 6.06 -25.72
C VAL A 254 -5.11 5.27 -26.32
N ILE A 255 -5.67 5.73 -27.42
CA ILE A 255 -6.84 5.08 -28.04
C ILE A 255 -6.44 4.47 -29.38
N GLY A 256 -6.73 3.18 -29.57
CA GLY A 256 -6.63 2.50 -30.86
C GLY A 256 -5.25 2.39 -31.48
N ALA A 257 -4.17 2.52 -30.69
CA ALA A 257 -2.81 2.38 -31.21
C ALA A 257 -2.54 0.98 -31.79
N ASP A 258 -1.73 0.91 -32.84
CA ASP A 258 -1.33 -0.34 -33.49
C ASP A 258 0.05 -0.77 -33.03
N LEU A 259 0.07 -1.81 -32.21
CA LEU A 259 1.26 -2.44 -31.65
C LEU A 259 1.42 -3.87 -32.18
N THR A 260 0.84 -4.17 -33.35
CA THR A 260 0.94 -5.49 -33.97
C THR A 260 2.39 -5.91 -34.12
N GLY A 261 2.75 -7.06 -33.54
CA GLY A 261 4.09 -7.66 -33.61
C GLY A 261 5.17 -6.94 -32.79
N ARG A 262 4.84 -5.93 -31.99
CA ARG A 262 5.83 -5.16 -31.23
C ARG A 262 6.31 -5.88 -29.98
N VAL A 263 7.52 -5.51 -29.53
CA VAL A 263 8.13 -6.05 -28.31
C VAL A 263 7.91 -5.09 -27.15
N LEU A 264 7.10 -5.53 -26.20
CA LEU A 264 6.71 -4.82 -24.97
C LEU A 264 7.12 -5.64 -23.74
N ALA A 265 8.09 -6.54 -23.89
CA ALA A 265 8.55 -7.39 -22.81
C ALA A 265 9.02 -6.54 -21.62
N ALA A 266 8.52 -6.87 -20.42
CA ALA A 266 8.73 -6.13 -19.19
C ALA A 266 8.25 -4.66 -19.20
N ALA A 267 7.52 -4.18 -20.21
CA ALA A 267 6.93 -2.84 -20.21
C ALA A 267 6.00 -2.64 -19.00
N ARG A 268 5.95 -1.42 -18.45
CA ARG A 268 5.03 -1.03 -17.39
C ARG A 268 4.01 -0.04 -17.96
N LEU A 269 2.76 -0.46 -18.01
CA LEU A 269 1.67 0.26 -18.62
C LEU A 269 0.48 0.29 -17.65
N ARG A 270 0.74 0.50 -16.37
CA ARG A 270 -0.26 0.33 -15.29
C ARG A 270 -1.29 1.44 -15.31
N ARG A 271 -2.53 1.13 -14.90
CA ARG A 271 -3.64 2.11 -14.79
C ARG A 271 -3.83 2.96 -16.07
N CYS A 272 -3.37 2.47 -17.22
CA CYS A 272 -3.50 3.16 -18.49
C CYS A 272 -4.84 2.81 -19.14
N ARG A 273 -5.38 3.77 -19.90
CA ARG A 273 -6.52 3.54 -20.78
C ARG A 273 -6.00 3.29 -22.19
N LEU A 274 -5.97 2.02 -22.60
CA LEU A 274 -5.49 1.54 -23.90
C LEU A 274 -6.66 0.97 -24.72
N MET A 275 -7.79 1.67 -24.78
CA MET A 275 -9.02 1.17 -25.40
C MET A 275 -8.82 0.86 -26.88
N GLY A 276 -9.26 -0.33 -27.31
CA GLY A 276 -9.17 -0.78 -28.69
C GLY A 276 -7.74 -0.91 -29.24
N VAL A 277 -6.72 -0.96 -28.39
CA VAL A 277 -5.33 -1.18 -28.83
C VAL A 277 -5.20 -2.50 -29.59
N ARG A 278 -4.42 -2.51 -30.67
CA ARG A 278 -4.12 -3.72 -31.46
C ARG A 278 -2.76 -4.25 -31.04
N LEU A 279 -2.75 -5.38 -30.36
CA LEU A 279 -1.59 -6.09 -29.81
C LEU A 279 -1.41 -7.47 -30.48
N ARG A 280 -1.91 -7.64 -31.71
CA ARG A 280 -1.81 -8.90 -32.44
C ARG A 280 -0.36 -9.35 -32.52
N LYS A 281 -0.05 -10.58 -32.10
CA LYS A 281 1.32 -11.13 -32.12
C LYS A 281 2.37 -10.30 -31.35
N ALA A 282 1.96 -9.35 -30.51
CA ALA A 282 2.88 -8.58 -29.69
C ALA A 282 3.50 -9.49 -28.61
N SER A 283 4.75 -9.22 -28.24
CA SER A 283 5.36 -9.83 -27.05
C SER A 283 5.12 -8.94 -25.85
N LEU A 284 4.36 -9.44 -24.88
CA LEU A 284 4.04 -8.80 -23.60
C LEU A 284 4.65 -9.58 -22.43
N GLU A 285 5.65 -10.41 -22.71
CA GLU A 285 6.28 -11.27 -21.71
C GLU A 285 6.71 -10.46 -20.49
N MET A 286 6.25 -10.88 -19.30
CA MET A 286 6.56 -10.20 -18.04
C MET A 286 6.13 -8.72 -17.96
N ALA A 287 5.33 -8.22 -18.90
CA ALA A 287 4.83 -6.85 -18.87
C ALA A 287 3.81 -6.65 -17.74
N ASP A 288 3.75 -5.43 -17.20
CA ASP A 288 2.78 -5.04 -16.17
C ASP A 288 1.68 -4.17 -16.79
N LEU A 289 0.53 -4.77 -17.01
CA LEU A 289 -0.70 -4.18 -17.51
C LEU A 289 -1.78 -4.15 -16.41
N SER A 290 -1.40 -4.23 -15.14
CA SER A 290 -2.36 -4.23 -14.04
C SER A 290 -3.21 -2.95 -14.03
N TYR A 291 -4.50 -3.13 -13.72
CA TYR A 291 -5.49 -2.05 -13.63
C TYR A 291 -5.70 -1.24 -14.94
N THR A 292 -5.28 -1.76 -16.08
CA THR A 292 -5.48 -1.08 -17.37
C THR A 292 -6.91 -1.20 -17.87
N GLU A 293 -7.40 -0.20 -18.59
CA GLU A 293 -8.63 -0.28 -19.37
C GLU A 293 -8.29 -0.60 -20.83
N MET A 294 -8.52 -1.85 -21.24
CA MET A 294 -8.24 -2.40 -22.57
C MET A 294 -9.52 -2.95 -23.22
N ILE A 295 -10.65 -2.27 -23.00
CA ILE A 295 -11.95 -2.68 -23.55
C ILE A 295 -11.85 -2.77 -25.08
N GLY A 296 -12.25 -3.91 -25.64
CA GLY A 296 -12.19 -4.17 -27.08
C GLY A 296 -10.78 -4.27 -27.67
N ALA A 297 -9.74 -4.43 -26.84
CA ALA A 297 -8.37 -4.64 -27.33
C ALA A 297 -8.24 -5.95 -28.10
N ASP A 298 -7.30 -6.00 -29.03
CA ASP A 298 -7.05 -7.14 -29.89
C ASP A 298 -5.68 -7.74 -29.61
N LEU A 299 -5.65 -8.76 -28.76
CA LEU A 299 -4.48 -9.52 -28.34
C LEU A 299 -4.38 -10.87 -29.07
N THR A 300 -4.94 -10.99 -30.29
CA THR A 300 -4.91 -12.23 -31.07
C THR A 300 -3.46 -12.72 -31.24
N GLU A 301 -3.17 -13.96 -30.87
CA GLU A 301 -1.82 -14.56 -30.96
C GLU A 301 -0.72 -13.80 -30.18
N ALA A 302 -1.08 -12.93 -29.22
CA ALA A 302 -0.10 -12.25 -28.38
C ALA A 302 0.61 -13.23 -27.42
N CYS A 303 1.88 -12.95 -27.13
CA CYS A 303 2.66 -13.66 -26.12
C CYS A 303 2.47 -12.97 -24.76
N LEU A 304 1.74 -13.61 -23.86
CA LEU A 304 1.34 -13.10 -22.53
C LEU A 304 2.07 -13.84 -21.39
N ASN A 305 3.17 -14.54 -21.69
CA ASN A 305 3.83 -15.38 -20.71
C ASN A 305 4.35 -14.54 -19.52
N GLY A 306 3.82 -14.82 -18.33
CA GLY A 306 4.16 -14.10 -17.11
C GLY A 306 3.68 -12.64 -17.04
N THR A 307 2.84 -12.19 -17.98
CA THR A 307 2.25 -10.85 -17.98
C THR A 307 1.34 -10.67 -16.76
N ASN A 308 1.44 -9.50 -16.11
CA ASN A 308 0.52 -9.11 -15.06
C ASN A 308 -0.67 -8.34 -15.65
N LEU A 309 -1.82 -8.98 -15.74
CA LEU A 309 -3.12 -8.44 -16.17
C LEU A 309 -4.10 -8.36 -14.98
N ARG A 310 -3.58 -8.36 -13.74
CA ARG A 310 -4.39 -8.28 -12.53
C ARG A 310 -5.34 -7.10 -12.65
N ARG A 311 -6.64 -7.39 -12.55
CA ARG A 311 -7.74 -6.42 -12.58
C ARG A 311 -7.75 -5.52 -13.82
N ALA A 312 -7.18 -5.99 -14.93
CA ALA A 312 -7.31 -5.31 -16.21
C ALA A 312 -8.76 -5.40 -16.72
N GLY A 313 -9.27 -4.30 -17.27
CA GLY A 313 -10.55 -4.23 -17.97
C GLY A 313 -10.40 -4.72 -19.41
N LEU A 314 -10.70 -5.99 -19.65
CA LEU A 314 -10.58 -6.67 -20.95
C LEU A 314 -11.95 -7.01 -21.56
N SER A 315 -13.01 -6.30 -21.19
CA SER A 315 -14.35 -6.60 -21.69
C SER A 315 -14.40 -6.51 -23.21
N ARG A 316 -14.96 -7.53 -23.86
CA ARG A 316 -15.03 -7.66 -25.34
C ARG A 316 -13.66 -7.65 -26.04
N ALA A 317 -12.56 -7.86 -25.31
CA ALA A 317 -11.24 -8.03 -25.92
C ALA A 317 -11.16 -9.36 -26.69
N VAL A 318 -10.29 -9.42 -27.69
CA VAL A 318 -10.01 -10.63 -28.47
C VAL A 318 -8.64 -11.16 -28.07
N LEU A 319 -8.61 -12.29 -27.36
CA LEU A 319 -7.40 -13.00 -26.94
C LEU A 319 -7.26 -14.35 -27.66
N ALA A 320 -7.93 -14.54 -28.79
CA ALA A 320 -7.93 -15.81 -29.51
C ALA A 320 -6.50 -16.25 -29.85
N ARG A 321 -6.17 -17.51 -29.54
CA ARG A 321 -4.82 -18.10 -29.71
C ARG A 321 -3.68 -17.37 -28.98
N ALA A 322 -3.96 -16.50 -28.01
CA ALA A 322 -2.90 -15.90 -27.19
C ALA A 322 -2.19 -16.98 -26.35
N ASP A 323 -0.91 -16.78 -26.04
CA ASP A 323 -0.11 -17.67 -25.19
C ASP A 323 0.07 -17.07 -23.80
N ALA A 324 -0.70 -17.53 -22.83
CA ALA A 324 -0.68 -17.05 -21.44
C ALA A 324 -0.08 -18.10 -20.46
N ARG A 325 0.67 -19.08 -20.98
CA ARG A 325 1.37 -20.06 -20.14
C ARG A 325 2.40 -19.37 -19.24
N PRO A 326 2.92 -20.05 -18.21
CA PRO A 326 3.94 -19.44 -17.38
C PRO A 326 5.23 -19.15 -18.15
N ALA A 327 5.79 -17.96 -17.93
CA ALA A 327 7.18 -17.72 -18.24
C ALA A 327 8.05 -18.62 -17.36
N ARG A 328 9.15 -19.14 -17.90
CA ARG A 328 10.08 -20.00 -17.14
C ARG A 328 11.25 -19.16 -16.67
N LEU A 329 11.32 -18.94 -15.36
CA LEU A 329 12.44 -18.22 -14.73
C LEU A 329 13.58 -19.19 -14.39
N SER A 330 14.74 -18.64 -14.03
CA SER A 330 15.89 -19.42 -13.56
C SER A 330 15.50 -20.39 -12.45
N GLY A 331 15.94 -21.65 -12.57
CA GLY A 331 15.61 -22.72 -11.64
C GLY A 331 14.23 -23.32 -11.84
N ASP A 332 13.71 -23.32 -13.08
CA ASP A 332 12.43 -23.89 -13.52
C ASP A 332 11.17 -23.39 -12.79
N ARG A 333 11.29 -22.30 -12.04
CA ARG A 333 10.14 -21.68 -11.36
C ARG A 333 9.18 -21.11 -12.40
N PRO A 334 7.92 -21.59 -12.48
CA PRO A 334 6.92 -21.02 -13.36
C PRO A 334 6.48 -19.66 -12.83
N TRP A 335 6.39 -18.67 -13.72
CA TRP A 335 5.82 -17.37 -13.45
C TRP A 335 4.55 -17.20 -14.30
N PRO A 336 3.37 -17.47 -13.75
CA PRO A 336 2.13 -17.53 -14.53
C PRO A 336 1.69 -16.16 -15.02
N ALA A 337 0.97 -16.12 -16.15
CA ALA A 337 0.20 -14.92 -16.50
C ALA A 337 -0.89 -14.69 -15.45
N ASN A 338 -1.04 -13.46 -14.99
CA ASN A 338 -1.91 -13.13 -13.87
C ASN A 338 -3.13 -12.35 -14.34
N PHE A 339 -4.30 -13.00 -14.42
CA PHE A 339 -5.60 -12.40 -14.72
C PHE A 339 -6.48 -12.26 -13.46
N ASP A 340 -5.90 -12.31 -12.26
CA ASP A 340 -6.65 -12.21 -11.02
C ASP A 340 -7.50 -10.93 -10.98
N GLY A 341 -8.81 -11.08 -10.81
CA GLY A 341 -9.80 -10.01 -10.82
C GLY A 341 -10.01 -9.31 -12.17
N ALA A 342 -9.43 -9.80 -13.27
CA ALA A 342 -9.58 -9.20 -14.60
C ALA A 342 -11.04 -9.29 -15.08
N ASN A 343 -11.50 -8.25 -15.78
CA ASN A 343 -12.84 -8.24 -16.37
C ASN A 343 -12.77 -8.71 -17.82
N LEU A 344 -13.06 -9.99 -18.05
CA LEU A 344 -13.09 -10.66 -19.37
C LEU A 344 -14.52 -10.83 -19.91
N THR A 345 -15.49 -10.06 -19.41
CA THR A 345 -16.90 -10.16 -19.83
C THR A 345 -17.02 -9.98 -21.35
N GLY A 346 -17.60 -10.97 -22.03
CA GLY A 346 -17.78 -11.00 -23.48
C GLY A 346 -16.48 -11.10 -24.29
N ALA A 347 -15.33 -11.39 -23.66
CA ALA A 347 -14.06 -11.55 -24.36
C ALA A 347 -14.03 -12.84 -25.19
N ASP A 348 -13.24 -12.85 -26.27
CA ASP A 348 -13.02 -14.03 -27.11
C ASP A 348 -11.66 -14.63 -26.81
N LEU A 349 -11.61 -15.73 -26.06
CA LEU A 349 -10.38 -16.44 -25.70
C LEU A 349 -10.22 -17.75 -26.48
N ARG A 350 -10.96 -17.97 -27.58
CA ARG A 350 -10.92 -19.28 -28.27
C ARG A 350 -9.50 -19.69 -28.63
N ASP A 351 -9.17 -20.94 -28.32
CA ASP A 351 -7.86 -21.56 -28.52
C ASP A 351 -6.68 -20.84 -27.82
N ALA A 352 -6.96 -19.95 -26.86
CA ALA A 352 -5.92 -19.34 -26.04
C ALA A 352 -5.30 -20.38 -25.09
N ARG A 353 -3.99 -20.33 -24.94
CA ARG A 353 -3.22 -21.25 -24.10
C ARG A 353 -3.10 -20.68 -22.70
N MET A 354 -3.97 -21.13 -21.80
CA MET A 354 -4.15 -20.56 -20.46
C MET A 354 -3.66 -21.51 -19.36
N GLU A 355 -2.84 -22.50 -19.69
CA GLU A 355 -2.31 -23.46 -18.72
C GLU A 355 -1.62 -22.70 -17.56
N ASP A 356 -1.96 -23.02 -16.31
CA ASP A 356 -1.47 -22.40 -15.08
C ASP A 356 -1.69 -20.87 -14.94
N ALA A 357 -2.45 -20.24 -15.84
CA ALA A 357 -2.80 -18.83 -15.72
C ALA A 357 -3.67 -18.58 -14.47
N VAL A 358 -3.41 -17.49 -13.76
CA VAL A 358 -4.16 -17.16 -12.54
C VAL A 358 -5.43 -16.41 -12.91
N LEU A 359 -6.59 -17.04 -12.78
CA LEU A 359 -7.92 -16.47 -13.11
C LEU A 359 -8.82 -16.28 -11.88
N ARG A 360 -8.24 -16.19 -10.69
CA ARG A 360 -8.98 -15.96 -9.44
C ARG A 360 -9.88 -14.73 -9.59
N SER A 361 -11.14 -14.83 -9.20
CA SER A 361 -12.12 -13.72 -9.26
C SER A 361 -12.26 -13.02 -10.64
N ALA A 362 -11.82 -13.66 -11.74
CA ALA A 362 -11.94 -13.08 -13.06
C ALA A 362 -13.41 -13.10 -13.52
N LYS A 363 -13.91 -11.97 -14.05
CA LYS A 363 -15.28 -11.87 -14.56
C LYS A 363 -15.34 -12.45 -15.97
N LEU A 364 -15.91 -13.64 -16.14
CA LEU A 364 -15.95 -14.38 -17.41
C LEU A 364 -17.36 -14.41 -18.06
N GLY A 365 -18.28 -13.55 -17.63
CA GLY A 365 -19.66 -13.52 -18.12
C GLY A 365 -19.72 -13.39 -19.65
N GLY A 366 -20.26 -14.40 -20.35
CA GLY A 366 -20.35 -14.41 -21.81
C GLY A 366 -19.02 -14.51 -22.56
N ALA A 367 -17.91 -14.82 -21.88
CA ALA A 367 -16.62 -15.06 -22.54
C ALA A 367 -16.65 -16.36 -23.37
N LYS A 368 -15.99 -16.36 -24.53
CA LYS A 368 -15.83 -17.55 -25.38
C LYS A 368 -14.55 -18.28 -24.98
N LEU A 369 -14.67 -19.52 -24.52
CA LEU A 369 -13.57 -20.26 -23.88
C LEU A 369 -13.22 -21.58 -24.59
N ASP A 370 -13.79 -21.83 -25.78
CA ASP A 370 -13.56 -23.06 -26.53
C ASP A 370 -12.05 -23.28 -26.74
N GLY A 371 -11.54 -24.47 -26.45
CA GLY A 371 -10.13 -24.80 -26.63
C GLY A 371 -9.16 -24.22 -25.59
N THR A 372 -9.63 -23.50 -24.56
CA THR A 372 -8.74 -22.87 -23.55
C THR A 372 -8.33 -23.78 -22.40
N GLY A 373 -9.12 -24.82 -22.11
CA GLY A 373 -8.97 -25.63 -20.90
C GLY A 373 -9.43 -24.93 -19.60
N VAL A 374 -9.95 -23.70 -19.67
CA VAL A 374 -10.48 -22.96 -18.52
C VAL A 374 -11.91 -23.41 -18.21
N THR A 375 -12.16 -23.82 -16.96
CA THR A 375 -13.51 -24.13 -16.46
C THR A 375 -14.08 -22.92 -15.71
N VAL A 376 -15.31 -22.52 -16.05
CA VAL A 376 -16.00 -21.42 -15.36
C VAL A 376 -16.85 -21.98 -14.24
N THR A 377 -16.52 -21.66 -12.99
CA THR A 377 -17.47 -21.74 -11.88
C THR A 377 -18.33 -20.48 -11.93
N VAL A 378 -19.66 -20.62 -11.95
CA VAL A 378 -20.58 -19.49 -11.91
C VAL A 378 -20.41 -18.78 -10.57
N ASP A 379 -19.75 -17.62 -10.58
CA ASP A 379 -19.49 -16.86 -9.37
C ASP A 379 -20.76 -16.08 -8.99
N THR A 380 -21.39 -16.46 -7.88
CA THR A 380 -22.37 -15.61 -7.20
C THR A 380 -21.66 -14.34 -6.75
N ALA A 381 -22.27 -13.17 -6.97
CA ALA A 381 -21.70 -11.88 -6.56
C ALA A 381 -21.11 -11.99 -5.13
N PRO A 382 -19.87 -11.53 -4.89
CA PRO A 382 -19.27 -11.65 -3.58
C PRO A 382 -20.21 -11.01 -2.56
N SER A 383 -20.53 -11.76 -1.50
CA SER A 383 -21.36 -11.25 -0.41
C SER A 383 -20.76 -9.91 0.06
N PRO A 384 -21.59 -8.87 0.28
CA PRO A 384 -21.08 -7.64 0.87
C PRO A 384 -20.31 -8.01 2.13
N PRO A 385 -19.16 -7.37 2.40
CA PRO A 385 -18.34 -7.77 3.51
C PRO A 385 -19.19 -7.66 4.79
N PRO A 386 -19.03 -8.59 5.76
CA PRO A 386 -19.89 -8.71 6.95
C PRO A 386 -20.13 -7.35 7.62
N ALA A 387 -21.22 -7.17 8.38
CA ALA A 387 -21.50 -5.87 9.00
C ALA A 387 -20.25 -5.35 9.77
N PRO A 388 -20.05 -4.02 9.95
CA PRO A 388 -18.86 -3.50 10.65
C PRO A 388 -18.57 -4.21 11.98
N GLU A 389 -19.59 -4.65 12.70
CA GLU A 389 -19.50 -5.43 13.94
C GLU A 389 -18.99 -6.86 13.74
N GLU A 390 -19.44 -7.56 12.70
CA GLU A 390 -18.93 -8.88 12.30
C GLU A 390 -17.53 -8.80 11.69
N ARG A 391 -17.19 -7.73 10.97
CA ARG A 391 -15.81 -7.44 10.55
C ARG A 391 -14.91 -7.15 11.73
N ARG A 392 -15.38 -6.43 12.75
CA ARG A 392 -14.67 -6.22 14.03
C ARG A 392 -14.56 -7.51 14.86
N ALA A 393 -15.45 -8.48 14.64
CA ALA A 393 -15.39 -9.80 15.26
C ALA A 393 -14.46 -10.78 14.50
N GLN A 394 -14.43 -10.70 13.17
CA GLN A 394 -13.63 -11.56 12.28
C GLN A 394 -12.22 -11.02 12.03
N LYS A 395 -12.02 -9.71 12.10
CA LYS A 395 -10.73 -9.03 12.03
C LYS A 395 -10.43 -8.37 13.36
N ARG A 396 -9.73 -9.07 14.23
CA ARG A 396 -9.07 -8.43 15.36
C ARG A 396 -7.59 -8.36 15.05
N TYR A 397 -7.16 -7.16 14.67
CA TYR A 397 -5.77 -6.69 14.57
C TYR A 397 -4.94 -6.83 15.85
N ALA A 398 -5.45 -7.54 16.84
CA ALA A 398 -4.80 -7.76 18.11
C ALA A 398 -5.43 -8.99 18.75
N HIS A 399 -5.10 -10.16 18.19
CA HIS A 399 -5.26 -11.40 18.92
C HIS A 399 -4.01 -11.64 19.76
N PRO A 400 -4.13 -11.96 21.05
CA PRO A 400 -5.36 -12.06 21.79
C PRO A 400 -5.87 -10.68 22.23
N CYS A 401 -7.18 -10.54 22.39
CA CYS A 401 -7.79 -9.31 22.89
C CYS A 401 -7.28 -9.04 24.30
N LEU A 402 -6.77 -7.83 24.57
CA LEU A 402 -6.50 -7.36 25.93
C LEU A 402 -7.79 -6.86 26.59
N ILE A 403 -7.95 -7.12 27.87
CA ILE A 403 -8.96 -6.49 28.72
C ILE A 403 -8.27 -5.39 29.51
N VAL A 404 -8.78 -4.16 29.43
CA VAL A 404 -8.31 -3.01 30.18
C VAL A 404 -9.31 -2.73 31.28
N GLN A 405 -8.93 -3.05 32.51
CA GLN A 405 -9.76 -2.82 33.68
C GLN A 405 -9.31 -1.55 34.38
N THR A 406 -10.19 -0.57 34.40
CA THR A 406 -10.01 0.72 35.06
C THR A 406 -10.97 0.84 36.25
N ASP A 407 -10.84 1.92 37.02
CA ASP A 407 -11.85 2.33 38.01
C ASP A 407 -13.21 2.65 37.38
N ARG A 408 -13.24 2.90 36.06
CA ARG A 408 -14.43 3.28 35.27
C ARG A 408 -15.03 2.12 34.47
N GLY A 409 -14.52 0.91 34.65
CA GLY A 409 -15.05 -0.30 34.04
C GLY A 409 -14.00 -1.17 33.36
N ALA A 410 -14.45 -2.33 32.90
CA ALA A 410 -13.65 -3.24 32.09
C ALA A 410 -13.95 -3.02 30.61
N HIS A 411 -12.90 -2.75 29.84
CA HIS A 411 -13.00 -2.42 28.44
C HIS A 411 -12.20 -3.43 27.62
N SER A 412 -12.89 -4.12 26.72
CA SER A 412 -12.23 -4.98 25.74
C SER A 412 -11.48 -4.11 24.74
N SER A 413 -10.20 -4.42 24.53
CA SER A 413 -9.41 -3.76 23.52
C SER A 413 -9.98 -4.01 22.13
N ARG A 414 -10.07 -2.94 21.35
CA ARG A 414 -10.33 -2.94 19.91
C ARG A 414 -9.04 -3.24 19.14
N ASN A 415 -7.92 -2.68 19.60
CA ASN A 415 -6.58 -2.93 19.09
C ASN A 415 -5.56 -2.63 20.21
N TRP A 416 -4.39 -3.25 20.19
CA TRP A 416 -3.27 -2.93 21.06
C TRP A 416 -1.94 -3.08 20.31
N SER A 417 -0.96 -2.29 20.71
CA SER A 417 0.42 -2.37 20.24
C SER A 417 1.36 -2.31 21.44
N ILE A 418 2.67 -2.40 21.20
CA ILE A 418 3.63 -2.13 22.26
C ILE A 418 3.45 -0.73 22.86
N GLY A 419 2.95 0.24 22.08
CA GLY A 419 2.85 1.64 22.48
C GLY A 419 1.58 2.01 23.26
N GLY A 420 0.55 1.16 23.24
CA GLY A 420 -0.74 1.52 23.81
C GLY A 420 -1.88 0.58 23.41
N VAL A 421 -3.06 0.85 23.96
CA VAL A 421 -4.29 0.08 23.73
C VAL A 421 -5.42 1.03 23.36
N SER A 422 -6.27 0.61 22.43
CA SER A 422 -7.51 1.30 22.09
C SER A 422 -8.68 0.42 22.47
N PHE A 423 -9.71 0.98 23.11
CA PHE A 423 -10.87 0.24 23.57
C PHE A 423 -12.15 1.08 23.43
N TYR A 424 -13.30 0.43 23.58
CA TYR A 424 -14.59 1.10 23.58
C TYR A 424 -15.03 1.45 25.01
N ALA A 425 -15.41 2.70 25.20
CA ALA A 425 -16.01 3.25 26.40
C ALA A 425 -17.16 4.20 25.97
N PRO A 426 -18.43 3.85 26.23
CA PRO A 426 -19.56 4.75 25.95
C PRO A 426 -19.40 6.10 26.68
N ASP A 427 -19.97 7.16 26.10
CA ASP A 427 -19.50 8.56 26.21
C ASP A 427 -19.26 9.13 27.64
N ASP A 428 -18.23 9.98 27.72
CA ASP A 428 -17.72 10.81 28.85
C ASP A 428 -17.00 10.14 30.03
N LEU A 429 -16.58 8.88 29.88
CA LEU A 429 -15.74 8.24 30.91
C LEU A 429 -14.28 8.72 30.93
N PHE A 430 -13.76 9.33 29.87
CA PHE A 430 -12.34 9.69 29.76
C PHE A 430 -12.13 11.02 29.02
N GLU A 431 -11.12 11.79 29.43
CA GLU A 431 -10.74 13.07 28.82
C GLU A 431 -9.41 12.97 28.05
N GLU A 432 -9.28 13.67 26.93
CA GLU A 432 -8.03 13.68 26.16
C GLU A 432 -6.92 14.40 26.93
N GLY A 433 -5.73 13.78 27.01
CA GLY A 433 -4.62 14.24 27.85
C GLY A 433 -4.66 13.72 29.29
N GLU A 434 -5.76 13.10 29.73
CA GLU A 434 -5.87 12.49 31.05
C GLU A 434 -4.90 11.31 31.22
N THR A 435 -4.36 11.15 32.43
CA THR A 435 -3.62 9.95 32.82
C THR A 435 -4.50 9.03 33.65
N ILE A 436 -4.65 7.79 33.20
CA ILE A 436 -5.42 6.75 33.87
C ILE A 436 -4.53 5.58 34.27
N GLU A 437 -4.92 4.86 35.31
CA GLU A 437 -4.28 3.62 35.72
C GLU A 437 -5.22 2.45 35.41
N GLY A 438 -4.69 1.40 34.79
CA GLY A 438 -5.49 0.25 34.41
C GLY A 438 -4.73 -1.06 34.58
N ARG A 439 -5.46 -2.10 34.94
CA ARG A 439 -4.98 -3.47 34.95
C ARG A 439 -5.31 -4.11 33.61
N LEU A 440 -4.29 -4.60 32.92
CA LEU A 440 -4.42 -5.30 31.65
C LEU A 440 -4.32 -6.80 31.87
N SER A 441 -5.11 -7.55 31.12
CA SER A 441 -5.00 -9.02 31.01
C SER A 441 -5.26 -9.45 29.57
N ILE A 442 -4.91 -10.68 29.26
CA ILE A 442 -5.29 -11.32 27.99
C ILE A 442 -6.66 -11.97 28.17
N THR A 443 -7.56 -11.82 27.19
CA THR A 443 -8.91 -12.42 27.24
C THR A 443 -8.79 -13.94 27.39
N GLY A 444 -9.36 -14.49 28.47
CA GLY A 444 -9.30 -15.92 28.78
C GLY A 444 -8.01 -16.37 29.50
N ARG A 445 -7.08 -15.45 29.80
CA ARG A 445 -5.80 -15.69 30.47
C ARG A 445 -5.62 -14.70 31.62
N ASN A 446 -6.23 -15.04 32.76
CA ASN A 446 -6.14 -14.25 33.99
C ASN A 446 -4.85 -14.50 34.79
N ASP A 447 -4.04 -15.48 34.37
CA ASP A 447 -2.74 -15.82 34.93
C ASP A 447 -1.65 -14.79 34.61
N ILE A 448 -1.85 -13.99 33.56
CA ILE A 448 -0.92 -12.94 33.13
C ILE A 448 -1.64 -11.60 33.17
N MET A 449 -1.26 -10.77 34.13
CA MET A 449 -1.80 -9.43 34.32
C MET A 449 -0.68 -8.41 34.46
N ALA A 450 -0.94 -7.19 34.04
CA ALA A 450 -0.03 -6.07 34.22
C ALA A 450 -0.80 -4.85 34.70
N THR A 451 -0.17 -4.02 35.53
CA THR A 451 -0.69 -2.69 35.84
C THR A 451 0.06 -1.68 35.00
N ALA A 452 -0.66 -0.78 34.34
CA ALA A 452 -0.06 0.26 33.51
C ALA A 452 -0.71 1.61 33.78
N ARG A 453 0.14 2.64 33.89
CA ARG A 453 -0.28 4.03 33.72
C ARG A 453 -0.32 4.35 32.24
N MET A 454 -1.42 4.94 31.80
CA MET A 454 -1.73 5.18 30.41
C MET A 454 -2.24 6.62 30.24
N VAL A 455 -1.82 7.29 29.18
CA VAL A 455 -2.32 8.63 28.83
C VAL A 455 -3.34 8.50 27.72
N VAL A 456 -4.51 9.10 27.87
CA VAL A 456 -5.53 9.17 26.82
C VAL A 456 -5.01 10.11 25.73
N VAL A 457 -4.76 9.56 24.54
CA VAL A 457 -4.12 10.27 23.40
C VAL A 457 -5.08 10.55 22.26
N HIS A 458 -6.30 10.04 22.32
CA HIS A 458 -7.36 10.34 21.37
C HIS A 458 -8.71 9.87 21.92
N LYS A 459 -9.73 10.71 21.81
CA LYS A 459 -11.15 10.39 22.04
C LYS A 459 -11.92 10.59 20.74
N GLY A 460 -12.58 9.53 20.25
CA GLY A 460 -13.41 9.60 19.05
C GLY A 460 -14.79 10.19 19.34
N ALA A 461 -15.02 11.44 18.97
CA ALA A 461 -16.31 12.12 19.19
C ALA A 461 -17.49 11.32 18.56
N GLY A 462 -18.47 10.95 19.39
CA GLY A 462 -19.69 10.24 18.98
C GLY A 462 -19.55 8.74 18.67
N LYS A 463 -18.38 8.14 18.94
CA LYS A 463 -18.11 6.72 18.67
C LYS A 463 -17.62 5.93 19.88
N GLY A 464 -17.56 6.53 21.07
CA GLY A 464 -17.10 5.87 22.31
C GLY A 464 -15.69 5.26 22.24
N GLN A 465 -14.83 5.70 21.31
CA GLN A 465 -13.48 5.13 21.17
C GLN A 465 -12.49 5.92 22.03
N VAL A 466 -11.71 5.18 22.82
CA VAL A 466 -10.64 5.74 23.65
C VAL A 466 -9.33 5.05 23.28
N SER A 467 -8.33 5.82 22.84
CA SER A 467 -6.98 5.34 22.61
C SER A 467 -6.05 5.86 23.68
N VAL A 468 -5.31 4.95 24.30
CA VAL A 468 -4.37 5.30 25.37
C VAL A 468 -2.96 4.82 25.03
N ARG A 469 -1.96 5.61 25.42
CA ARG A 469 -0.53 5.31 25.28
C ARG A 469 0.03 4.88 26.62
N PHE A 470 0.81 3.80 26.66
CA PHE A 470 1.50 3.41 27.89
C PHE A 470 2.52 4.48 28.27
N HIS A 471 2.46 4.94 29.53
CA HIS A 471 3.33 5.99 30.03
C HIS A 471 4.71 5.42 30.44
N GLN A 472 4.73 4.22 31.04
CA GLN A 472 5.93 3.49 31.45
C GLN A 472 5.74 1.97 31.30
N TYR A 473 6.85 1.25 31.12
CA TYR A 473 6.86 -0.21 30.92
C TYR A 473 7.44 -0.92 32.14
N GLY A 474 6.57 -1.35 33.05
CA GLY A 474 6.92 -2.33 34.07
C GLY A 474 7.20 -3.71 33.44
N ASP A 475 7.92 -4.57 34.16
CA ASP A 475 8.30 -5.89 33.64
C ASP A 475 7.08 -6.78 33.37
N ASP A 476 6.05 -6.68 34.20
CA ASP A 476 4.77 -7.38 34.00
C ASP A 476 4.07 -6.94 32.71
N LEU A 477 4.08 -5.64 32.40
CA LEU A 477 3.49 -5.12 31.16
C LEU A 477 4.27 -5.60 29.94
N LYS A 478 5.61 -5.60 30.00
CA LYS A 478 6.44 -6.16 28.92
C LYS A 478 6.15 -7.65 28.74
N GLN A 479 6.00 -8.41 29.82
CA GLN A 479 5.71 -9.84 29.77
C GLN A 479 4.32 -10.13 29.22
N LEU A 480 3.32 -9.34 29.61
CA LEU A 480 1.96 -9.44 29.08
C LEU A 480 1.93 -9.14 27.58
N LEU A 481 2.52 -8.02 27.16
CA LEU A 481 2.54 -7.63 25.75
C LEU A 481 3.36 -8.61 24.90
N LYS A 482 4.48 -9.13 25.44
CA LYS A 482 5.27 -10.18 24.77
C LYS A 482 4.46 -11.47 24.62
N THR A 483 3.75 -11.90 25.65
CA THR A 483 2.93 -13.11 25.60
C THR A 483 1.77 -12.93 24.62
N ALA A 484 1.07 -11.81 24.68
CA ALA A 484 0.01 -11.46 23.75
C ALA A 484 0.54 -11.46 22.31
N PHE A 485 1.74 -10.91 22.08
CA PHE A 485 2.38 -10.90 20.76
C PHE A 485 2.75 -12.31 20.27
N LEU A 486 3.27 -13.17 21.14
CA LEU A 486 3.60 -14.55 20.78
C LEU A 486 2.34 -15.39 20.52
N GLU A 487 1.24 -15.13 21.23
CA GLU A 487 -0.05 -15.77 20.97
C GLU A 487 -0.65 -15.31 19.65
N HIS A 488 -0.48 -14.04 19.29
CA HIS A 488 -0.82 -13.55 17.96
C HIS A 488 -0.12 -14.35 16.87
N GLN A 489 1.21 -14.49 16.97
CA GLN A 489 2.03 -15.19 15.98
C GLN A 489 1.65 -16.66 15.82
N LYS A 490 1.17 -17.32 16.87
CA LYS A 490 0.73 -18.72 16.80
C LYS A 490 -0.61 -18.89 16.08
N LEU A 491 -1.44 -17.86 16.06
CA LEU A 491 -2.75 -17.89 15.41
C LEU A 491 -2.66 -17.62 13.90
N GLU A 492 -1.57 -17.01 13.45
CA GLU A 492 -1.36 -16.67 12.03
C GLU A 492 -0.81 -17.82 11.17
N GLY A 493 -0.47 -18.97 11.77
CA GLY A 493 -0.06 -20.20 11.06
C GLY A 493 1.39 -20.21 10.62
#